data_AF-A0A3Q2WZK0-F1
#
_entry.id   AF-A0A3Q2WZK0-F1
#
_cell.length_a   1.000
_cell.length_b   1.000
_cell.length_c   1.000
_cell.angle_alpha   90.00
_cell.angle_beta   90.00
_cell.angle_gamma   90.00
#
_symmetry.space_group_name_H-M   'P 1'
#
loop_
_entity.id
_entity.type
_entity.pdbx_description
1 polymer ?
#
loop_
_entity_poly.entity_id
_entity_poly.type
_entity_poly.pdbx_seq_one_letter_code
_entity_poly.pdbx_strand_id
1 'polypeptide(L)'
;MTNIKSKSQSQSDEAEGPDGGWGWVLVVAMFVSSSLVFGLMRSLGIFFVEFVQYFEESAQAISWISSTGLAAQQFFSPLAAALCNAYNPRVVVMTGGFLAGLGLTLASQSTCLVHLYLTMGVISGFGWGMVFTPMVATVMANFTRRRALALGLGFSSIGLSSFAFNPLFQLLVETYAWRGALLILGALSLNIVPCGALIRPQRRSKAPEKVDSETKSCASMLRRIASYLELSLLTERPYLTYTLGVTLFNVGYFVPYFHLVAHSRQVGFSEYQAAFVMSAAGASDILGRVVSGWFSDLGHFRVVHLLTLWTGLAGVFIMLLPVSSMSGSYATLMVISLLYGFCSGALTSVVFAVVPMIVGVERTMGALGLLQLIESGAGLLGTPLSGFLKDVTGNYIASFMVAGSFLLLGMLTMTTLPRFFSCTDPPPPQRRSLDAKEKVLDLELEQMNSSPSDKNHTVESNDPANPKLC
;
A
#
# COMPACT_ATOMS: atom_id res chain seq x y z
N MET A 1 -43.97 -40.45 -6.61
CA MET A 1 -42.71 -40.77 -7.31
C MET A 1 -42.38 -39.59 -8.22
N THR A 2 -41.35 -38.81 -7.87
CA THR A 2 -40.44 -38.04 -8.75
C THR A 2 -39.63 -37.10 -7.85
N ASN A 3 -38.46 -37.57 -7.40
CA ASN A 3 -37.47 -36.75 -6.72
C ASN A 3 -36.30 -36.61 -7.72
N ILE A 4 -36.25 -35.47 -8.42
CA ILE A 4 -35.23 -35.19 -9.42
C ILE A 4 -34.07 -34.44 -8.74
N LYS A 5 -32.93 -35.12 -8.73
CA LYS A 5 -31.54 -34.65 -8.57
C LYS A 5 -31.35 -33.12 -8.62
N SER A 6 -30.87 -32.56 -7.50
CA SER A 6 -30.12 -31.29 -7.48
C SER A 6 -28.84 -31.40 -6.64
N LYS A 7 -28.12 -32.52 -6.77
CA LYS A 7 -26.87 -32.79 -6.03
C LYS A 7 -25.74 -33.10 -7.02
N SER A 8 -25.27 -32.10 -7.75
CA SER A 8 -24.05 -32.22 -8.57
C SER A 8 -23.32 -30.91 -8.89
N GLN A 9 -23.49 -29.84 -8.11
CA GLN A 9 -22.82 -28.56 -8.40
C GLN A 9 -22.17 -27.87 -7.20
N SER A 10 -22.06 -28.53 -6.06
CA SER A 10 -21.46 -27.95 -4.84
C SER A 10 -20.26 -28.73 -4.30
N GLN A 11 -19.61 -29.58 -5.11
CA GLN A 11 -18.53 -30.46 -4.64
C GLN A 11 -17.17 -30.29 -5.37
N SER A 12 -17.03 -29.35 -6.30
CA SER A 12 -15.75 -29.09 -6.99
C SER A 12 -14.96 -27.89 -6.48
N ASP A 13 -15.54 -27.02 -5.65
CA ASP A 13 -14.87 -25.78 -5.18
C ASP A 13 -14.36 -25.86 -3.72
N GLU A 14 -14.54 -26.98 -3.02
CA GLU A 14 -14.05 -27.19 -1.64
C GLU A 14 -12.73 -27.99 -1.54
N ALA A 15 -12.10 -28.38 -2.66
CA ALA A 15 -11.00 -29.34 -2.66
C ALA A 15 -9.56 -28.76 -2.71
N GLU A 16 -9.38 -27.46 -2.97
CA GLU A 16 -8.04 -26.85 -2.90
C GLU A 16 -7.92 -26.03 -1.62
N GLY A 17 -7.17 -26.57 -0.65
CA GLY A 17 -6.82 -25.83 0.56
C GLY A 17 -6.10 -24.51 0.26
N PRO A 18 -6.09 -23.56 1.21
CA PRO A 18 -5.29 -22.35 1.06
C PRO A 18 -3.84 -22.74 0.79
N ASP A 19 -3.18 -22.03 -0.14
CA ASP A 19 -1.84 -22.32 -0.71
C ASP A 19 -1.77 -23.13 -2.04
N GLY A 20 -2.91 -23.46 -2.67
CA GLY A 20 -2.98 -24.14 -3.97
C GLY A 20 -3.94 -23.50 -4.99
N GLY A 21 -3.96 -24.05 -6.21
CA GLY A 21 -5.07 -23.82 -7.13
C GLY A 21 -5.23 -22.41 -7.68
N TRP A 22 -6.45 -21.89 -7.56
CA TRP A 22 -6.84 -20.55 -8.01
C TRP A 22 -6.02 -19.41 -7.35
N GLY A 23 -5.41 -19.65 -6.19
CA GLY A 23 -4.49 -18.70 -5.57
C GLY A 23 -3.36 -18.28 -6.52
N TRP A 24 -2.81 -19.21 -7.30
CA TRP A 24 -1.76 -18.91 -8.29
C TRP A 24 -2.25 -18.13 -9.50
N VAL A 25 -3.51 -18.35 -9.91
CA VAL A 25 -4.16 -17.51 -10.94
C VAL A 25 -4.27 -16.07 -10.44
N LEU A 26 -4.59 -15.87 -9.16
CA LEU A 26 -4.61 -14.54 -8.55
C LEU A 26 -3.22 -13.92 -8.43
N VAL A 27 -2.16 -14.71 -8.20
CA VAL A 27 -0.77 -14.20 -8.24
C VAL A 27 -0.42 -13.69 -9.64
N VAL A 28 -0.81 -14.40 -10.70
CA VAL A 28 -0.62 -13.92 -12.09
C VAL A 28 -1.46 -12.67 -12.37
N ALA A 29 -2.71 -12.62 -11.89
CA ALA A 29 -3.54 -11.43 -12.02
C ALA A 29 -2.90 -10.22 -11.29
N MET A 30 -2.39 -10.44 -10.08
CA MET A 30 -1.65 -9.44 -9.30
C MET A 30 -0.36 -9.02 -9.99
N PHE A 31 0.35 -9.94 -10.62
CA PHE A 31 1.56 -9.65 -11.39
C PHE A 31 1.24 -8.66 -12.52
N VAL A 32 0.24 -8.97 -13.35
CA VAL A 32 -0.17 -8.12 -14.48
C VAL A 32 -0.69 -6.77 -13.97
N SER A 33 -1.58 -6.77 -12.97
CA SER A 33 -2.12 -5.51 -12.45
C SER A 33 -1.04 -4.64 -11.79
N SER A 34 -0.08 -5.24 -11.07
CA SER A 34 1.01 -4.50 -10.43
C SER A 34 2.01 -3.96 -11.45
N SER A 35 2.28 -4.69 -12.54
CA SER A 35 3.01 -4.16 -13.70
C SER A 35 2.30 -2.95 -14.30
N LEU A 36 0.98 -3.02 -14.49
CA LEU A 36 0.21 -1.91 -15.07
C LEU A 36 0.04 -0.73 -14.11
N VAL A 37 0.07 -0.94 -12.80
CA VAL A 37 0.04 0.17 -11.83
C VAL A 37 1.41 0.83 -11.73
N PHE A 38 2.43 0.09 -11.28
CA PHE A 38 3.72 0.69 -10.98
C PHE A 38 4.64 0.82 -12.19
N GLY A 39 4.55 -0.10 -13.16
CA GLY A 39 5.32 -0.02 -14.39
C GLY A 39 4.92 1.21 -15.19
N LEU A 40 3.61 1.43 -15.39
CA LEU A 40 3.13 2.64 -16.06
C LEU A 40 3.58 3.89 -15.29
N MET A 41 3.35 3.95 -13.97
CA MET A 41 3.75 5.07 -13.12
C MET A 41 5.25 5.41 -13.23
N ARG A 42 6.14 4.42 -13.10
CA ARG A 42 7.59 4.64 -13.16
C ARG A 42 8.06 5.08 -14.54
N SER A 43 7.44 4.55 -15.59
CA SER A 43 7.78 4.89 -16.98
C SER A 43 7.18 6.23 -17.43
N LEU A 44 6.31 6.88 -16.64
CA LEU A 44 5.81 8.23 -16.94
C LEU A 44 6.93 9.29 -17.05
N GLY A 45 8.10 9.02 -16.46
CA GLY A 45 9.28 9.89 -16.59
C GLY A 45 9.74 10.12 -18.03
N ILE A 46 9.38 9.25 -18.99
CA ILE A 46 9.70 9.42 -20.40
C ILE A 46 8.94 10.60 -21.02
N PHE A 47 7.73 10.88 -20.55
CA PHE A 47 6.94 12.02 -21.01
C PHE A 47 7.45 13.35 -20.44
N PHE A 48 8.38 13.32 -19.48
CA PHE A 48 8.80 14.49 -18.74
C PHE A 48 9.37 15.60 -19.65
N VAL A 49 10.31 15.25 -20.52
CA VAL A 49 10.96 16.20 -21.43
C VAL A 49 9.95 16.81 -22.40
N GLU A 50 9.09 15.96 -22.98
CA GLU A 50 8.01 16.38 -23.88
C GLU A 50 7.02 17.34 -23.21
N PHE A 51 6.67 17.08 -21.94
CA PHE A 51 5.78 17.96 -21.19
C PHE A 51 6.43 19.30 -20.82
N VAL A 52 7.71 19.30 -20.43
CA VAL A 52 8.45 20.55 -20.18
C VAL A 52 8.46 21.41 -21.44
N GLN A 53 8.70 20.81 -22.61
CA GLN A 53 8.73 21.54 -23.88
C GLN A 53 7.35 22.00 -24.34
N TYR A 54 6.32 21.14 -24.27
CA TYR A 54 4.99 21.46 -24.77
C TYR A 54 4.24 22.46 -23.90
N PHE A 55 4.35 22.34 -22.58
CA PHE A 55 3.66 23.25 -21.65
C PHE A 55 4.51 24.47 -21.28
N GLU A 56 5.79 24.51 -21.67
CA GLU A 56 6.75 25.58 -21.32
C GLU A 56 6.85 25.83 -19.80
N GLU A 57 6.76 24.75 -19.03
CA GLU A 57 6.64 24.78 -17.58
C GLU A 57 7.87 24.22 -16.89
N SER A 58 8.05 24.59 -15.62
CA SER A 58 9.22 24.15 -14.86
C SER A 58 9.25 22.62 -14.68
N ALA A 59 10.46 22.05 -14.63
CA ALA A 59 10.70 20.65 -14.28
C ALA A 59 9.99 20.23 -12.98
N GLN A 60 9.93 21.14 -11.99
CA GLN A 60 9.23 20.93 -10.73
C GLN A 60 7.71 20.84 -10.93
N ALA A 61 7.11 21.69 -11.77
CA ALA A 61 5.69 21.60 -12.08
C ALA A 61 5.37 20.25 -12.74
N ILE A 62 6.15 19.83 -13.74
CA ILE A 62 5.93 18.54 -14.42
C ILE A 62 6.08 17.34 -13.46
N SER A 63 7.03 17.36 -12.52
CA SER A 63 7.23 16.25 -11.58
C SER A 63 6.08 16.05 -10.58
N TRP A 64 5.21 17.05 -10.39
CA TRP A 64 4.00 16.91 -9.60
C TRP A 64 3.00 15.94 -10.24
N ILE A 65 3.05 15.70 -11.56
CA ILE A 65 2.11 14.77 -12.23
C ILE A 65 2.28 13.35 -11.67
N SER A 66 3.50 12.82 -11.66
CA SER A 66 3.77 11.48 -11.12
C SER A 66 3.71 11.44 -9.59
N SER A 67 4.16 12.50 -8.91
CA SER A 67 4.13 12.59 -7.45
C SER A 67 2.70 12.61 -6.90
N THR A 68 1.80 13.39 -7.52
CA THR A 68 0.37 13.40 -7.15
C THR A 68 -0.31 12.07 -7.44
N GLY A 69 0.07 11.38 -8.53
CA GLY A 69 -0.42 10.03 -8.82
C GLY A 69 -0.10 9.03 -7.72
N LEU A 70 1.17 8.97 -7.30
CA LEU A 70 1.62 8.05 -6.24
C LEU A 70 1.01 8.42 -4.88
N ALA A 71 0.96 9.72 -4.57
CA ALA A 71 0.32 10.20 -3.34
C ALA A 71 -1.18 9.86 -3.33
N ALA A 72 -1.89 10.08 -4.44
CA ALA A 72 -3.32 9.75 -4.57
C ALA A 72 -3.57 8.25 -4.42
N GLN A 73 -2.74 7.40 -5.03
CA GLN A 73 -2.82 5.94 -4.85
C GLN A 73 -2.81 5.57 -3.36
N GLN A 74 -1.80 6.03 -2.62
CA GLN A 74 -1.62 5.68 -1.21
C GLN A 74 -2.68 6.35 -0.31
N PHE A 75 -3.04 7.60 -0.60
CA PHE A 75 -4.01 8.38 0.17
C PHE A 75 -5.42 7.79 0.09
N PHE A 76 -5.83 7.29 -1.08
CA PHE A 76 -7.16 6.71 -1.27
C PHE A 76 -7.25 5.20 -0.95
N SER A 77 -6.14 4.55 -0.57
CA SER A 77 -6.13 3.13 -0.18
C SER A 77 -7.09 2.76 0.96
N PRO A 78 -7.28 3.56 2.03
CA PRO A 78 -8.31 3.29 3.03
C PRO A 78 -9.71 3.30 2.45
N LEU A 79 -10.01 4.22 1.52
CA LEU A 79 -11.30 4.30 0.87
C LEU A 79 -11.54 3.05 0.01
N ALA A 80 -10.52 2.57 -0.72
CA ALA A 80 -10.57 1.30 -1.44
C ALA A 80 -10.84 0.12 -0.51
N ALA A 81 -10.18 0.08 0.66
CA ALA A 81 -10.41 -0.95 1.66
C ALA A 81 -11.84 -0.90 2.23
N ALA A 82 -12.35 0.29 2.56
CA ALA A 82 -13.72 0.48 3.03
C ALA A 82 -14.75 0.05 1.98
N LEU A 83 -14.54 0.39 0.71
CA LEU A 83 -15.39 -0.03 -0.40
C LEU A 83 -15.39 -1.55 -0.56
N CYS A 84 -14.27 -2.24 -0.34
CA CYS A 84 -14.23 -3.71 -0.36
C CYS A 84 -14.80 -4.37 0.90
N ASN A 85 -14.94 -3.61 1.99
CA ASN A 85 -15.68 -4.08 3.16
C ASN A 85 -17.20 -3.93 2.95
N ALA A 86 -17.64 -2.93 2.19
CA ALA A 86 -19.04 -2.72 1.84
C ALA A 86 -19.51 -3.52 0.61
N TYR A 87 -18.63 -3.71 -0.37
CA TYR A 87 -18.89 -4.34 -1.66
C TYR A 87 -17.90 -5.48 -1.91
N ASN A 88 -18.09 -6.22 -3.01
CA ASN A 88 -17.15 -7.29 -3.35
C ASN A 88 -15.80 -6.73 -3.86
N PRO A 89 -14.64 -7.25 -3.40
CA PRO A 89 -13.32 -6.83 -3.89
C PRO A 89 -13.18 -6.88 -5.42
N ARG A 90 -13.83 -7.87 -6.07
CA ARG A 90 -13.88 -7.98 -7.53
C ARG A 90 -14.38 -6.69 -8.19
N VAL A 91 -15.50 -6.16 -7.72
CA VAL A 91 -16.12 -4.96 -8.32
C VAL A 91 -15.22 -3.75 -8.10
N VAL A 92 -14.66 -3.60 -6.91
CA VAL A 92 -13.77 -2.48 -6.56
C VAL A 92 -12.54 -2.46 -7.47
N VAL A 93 -11.86 -3.60 -7.65
CA VAL A 93 -10.69 -3.69 -8.54
C VAL A 93 -11.05 -3.41 -10.00
N MET A 94 -12.18 -3.93 -10.48
CA MET A 94 -12.66 -3.66 -11.85
C MET A 94 -12.96 -2.19 -12.06
N THR A 95 -13.64 -1.53 -11.11
CA THR A 95 -13.90 -0.09 -11.19
C THR A 95 -12.62 0.73 -11.10
N GLY A 96 -11.66 0.33 -10.27
CA GLY A 96 -10.35 0.97 -10.17
C GLY A 96 -9.54 0.88 -11.46
N GLY A 97 -9.51 -0.31 -12.10
CA GLY A 97 -8.85 -0.50 -13.39
C GLY A 97 -9.49 0.32 -14.51
N PHE A 98 -10.82 0.43 -14.52
CA PHE A 98 -11.52 1.31 -15.45
C PHE A 98 -11.17 2.78 -15.22
N LEU A 99 -11.18 3.25 -13.96
CA LEU A 99 -10.81 4.63 -13.61
C LEU A 99 -9.35 4.93 -13.96
N ALA A 100 -8.43 4.00 -13.75
CA ALA A 100 -7.02 4.13 -14.13
C ALA A 100 -6.85 4.31 -15.65
N GLY A 101 -7.50 3.47 -16.46
CA GLY A 101 -7.48 3.60 -17.91
C GLY A 101 -8.19 4.86 -18.41
N LEU A 102 -9.31 5.24 -17.78
CA LEU A 102 -10.05 6.46 -18.10
C LEU A 102 -9.21 7.71 -17.82
N GLY A 103 -8.54 7.77 -16.67
CA GLY A 103 -7.67 8.90 -16.32
C GLY A 103 -6.54 9.10 -17.34
N LEU A 104 -5.84 8.03 -17.74
CA LEU A 104 -4.82 8.11 -18.79
C LEU A 104 -5.39 8.48 -20.17
N THR A 105 -6.59 7.98 -20.49
CA THR A 105 -7.29 8.32 -21.74
C THR A 105 -7.66 9.80 -21.78
N LEU A 106 -8.23 10.33 -20.71
CA LEU A 106 -8.58 11.76 -20.59
C LEU A 106 -7.33 12.64 -20.62
N ALA A 107 -6.23 12.18 -20.03
CA ALA A 107 -4.95 12.89 -20.05
C ALA A 107 -4.42 13.14 -21.47
N SER A 108 -4.70 12.25 -22.43
CA SER A 108 -4.33 12.46 -23.83
C SER A 108 -4.94 13.72 -24.46
N GLN A 109 -6.06 14.19 -23.91
CA GLN A 109 -6.78 15.38 -24.36
C GLN A 109 -6.41 16.62 -23.53
N SER A 110 -5.41 16.52 -22.67
CA SER A 110 -5.01 17.61 -21.79
C SER A 110 -4.44 18.80 -22.57
N THR A 111 -4.85 20.01 -22.19
CA THR A 111 -4.40 21.28 -22.80
C THR A 111 -3.65 22.16 -21.81
N CYS A 112 -3.66 21.80 -20.53
CA CYS A 112 -2.94 22.48 -19.46
C CYS A 112 -2.47 21.49 -18.39
N LEU A 113 -1.50 21.89 -17.57
CA LEU A 113 -0.95 21.05 -16.50
C LEU A 113 -1.98 20.64 -15.45
N VAL A 114 -2.91 21.53 -15.09
CA VAL A 114 -3.96 21.20 -14.12
C VAL A 114 -4.81 20.03 -14.62
N HIS A 115 -5.07 19.96 -15.93
CA HIS A 115 -5.79 18.84 -16.52
C HIS A 115 -5.00 17.52 -16.33
N LEU A 116 -3.66 17.54 -16.50
CA LEU A 116 -2.81 16.37 -16.23
C LEU A 116 -2.77 15.98 -14.75
N TYR A 117 -2.71 16.95 -13.83
CA TYR A 117 -2.79 16.67 -12.39
C TYR A 117 -4.11 16.00 -12.00
N LEU A 118 -5.23 16.45 -12.57
CA LEU A 118 -6.54 15.88 -12.28
C LEU A 118 -6.70 14.48 -12.89
N THR A 119 -6.22 14.26 -14.12
CA THR A 119 -6.43 13.01 -14.86
C THR A 119 -5.40 11.94 -14.56
N MET A 120 -4.11 12.20 -14.80
CA MET A 120 -3.03 11.26 -14.52
C MET A 120 -2.71 11.18 -13.02
N GLY A 121 -2.77 12.31 -12.31
CA GLY A 121 -2.53 12.35 -10.88
C GLY A 121 -3.71 11.77 -10.09
N VAL A 122 -4.81 12.52 -10.01
CA VAL A 122 -5.92 12.21 -9.09
C VAL A 122 -6.78 11.03 -9.58
N ILE A 123 -7.32 11.07 -10.80
CA ILE A 123 -8.24 10.03 -11.29
C ILE A 123 -7.52 8.69 -11.44
N SER A 124 -6.35 8.68 -12.11
CA SER A 124 -5.59 7.43 -12.28
C SER A 124 -5.02 6.93 -10.96
N GLY A 125 -4.51 7.82 -10.11
CA GLY A 125 -4.05 7.50 -8.77
C GLY A 125 -5.14 6.88 -7.90
N PHE A 126 -6.34 7.45 -7.89
CA PHE A 126 -7.49 6.85 -7.21
C PHE A 126 -7.81 5.45 -7.73
N GLY A 127 -7.83 5.28 -9.06
CA GLY A 127 -8.00 3.97 -9.70
C GLY A 127 -6.94 2.95 -9.27
N TRP A 128 -5.67 3.35 -9.21
CA TRP A 128 -4.56 2.50 -8.75
C TRP A 128 -4.69 2.12 -7.27
N GLY A 129 -5.15 3.04 -6.40
CA GLY A 129 -5.46 2.73 -4.99
C GLY A 129 -6.56 1.67 -4.85
N MET A 130 -7.61 1.78 -5.67
CA MET A 130 -8.70 0.79 -5.74
C MET A 130 -8.30 -0.58 -6.29
N VAL A 131 -7.14 -0.68 -6.93
CA VAL A 131 -6.59 -1.94 -7.47
C VAL A 131 -5.60 -2.56 -6.48
N PHE A 132 -4.64 -1.77 -6.00
CA PHE A 132 -3.48 -2.27 -5.27
C PHE A 132 -3.87 -2.90 -3.92
N THR A 133 -4.55 -2.15 -3.03
CA THR A 133 -4.90 -2.66 -1.70
C THR A 133 -5.79 -3.90 -1.76
N PRO A 134 -6.87 -3.94 -2.58
CA PRO A 134 -7.74 -5.11 -2.63
C PRO A 134 -7.07 -6.33 -3.27
N MET A 135 -6.21 -6.13 -4.27
CA MET A 135 -5.48 -7.23 -4.89
C MET A 135 -4.52 -7.90 -3.89
N VAL A 136 -3.72 -7.10 -3.19
CA VAL A 136 -2.80 -7.58 -2.14
C VAL A 136 -3.56 -8.34 -1.06
N ALA A 137 -4.63 -7.75 -0.52
CA ALA A 137 -5.45 -8.38 0.51
C ALA A 137 -6.09 -9.70 0.04
N THR A 138 -6.58 -9.74 -1.21
CA THR A 138 -7.22 -10.93 -1.79
C THR A 138 -6.21 -12.05 -1.99
N VAL A 139 -5.03 -11.77 -2.54
CA VAL A 139 -3.96 -12.77 -2.67
C VAL A 139 -3.60 -13.31 -1.30
N MET A 140 -3.35 -12.44 -0.31
CA MET A 140 -3.01 -12.88 1.05
C MET A 140 -4.10 -13.72 1.72
N ALA A 141 -5.38 -13.51 1.39
CA ALA A 141 -6.48 -14.32 1.91
C ALA A 141 -6.54 -15.73 1.31
N ASN A 142 -5.93 -15.97 0.13
CA ASN A 142 -5.87 -17.28 -0.53
C ASN A 142 -4.62 -18.09 -0.14
N PHE A 143 -3.67 -17.48 0.57
CA PHE A 143 -2.45 -18.12 1.04
C PHE A 143 -2.38 -18.07 2.58
N THR A 144 -2.01 -19.19 3.20
CA THR A 144 -1.76 -19.27 4.64
C THR A 144 -0.29 -19.39 4.98
N ARG A 145 0.42 -20.29 4.30
CA ARG A 145 1.86 -20.53 4.48
C ARG A 145 2.71 -19.79 3.46
N ARG A 146 2.18 -19.56 2.25
CA ARG A 146 2.98 -19.03 1.11
C ARG A 146 2.72 -17.55 0.81
N ARG A 147 2.40 -16.76 1.83
CA ARG A 147 1.99 -15.35 1.65
C ARG A 147 3.13 -14.50 1.09
N ALA A 148 4.33 -14.63 1.64
CA ALA A 148 5.44 -13.77 1.25
C ALA A 148 5.96 -14.12 -0.15
N LEU A 149 5.99 -15.41 -0.52
CA LEU A 149 6.32 -15.85 -1.88
C LEU A 149 5.28 -15.37 -2.89
N ALA A 150 3.99 -15.49 -2.60
CA ALA A 150 2.92 -15.02 -3.48
C ALA A 150 3.02 -13.50 -3.75
N LEU A 151 3.24 -12.70 -2.69
CA LEU A 151 3.46 -11.26 -2.81
C LEU A 151 4.78 -10.93 -3.52
N GLY A 152 5.85 -11.66 -3.20
CA GLY A 152 7.16 -11.53 -3.84
C GLY A 152 7.06 -11.72 -5.34
N LEU A 153 6.45 -12.81 -5.80
CA LEU A 153 6.22 -13.07 -7.23
C LEU A 153 5.32 -12.02 -7.88
N GLY A 154 4.20 -11.66 -7.24
CA GLY A 154 3.30 -10.62 -7.73
C GLY A 154 4.00 -9.26 -7.91
N PHE A 155 4.90 -8.90 -6.98
CA PHE A 155 5.64 -7.64 -7.04
C PHE A 155 6.94 -7.69 -7.84
N SER A 156 7.52 -8.86 -8.14
CA SER A 156 8.67 -8.97 -9.05
C SER A 156 8.39 -8.37 -10.43
N SER A 157 7.10 -8.31 -10.80
CA SER A 157 6.55 -7.64 -11.96
C SER A 157 6.94 -6.15 -12.08
N ILE A 158 7.15 -5.45 -10.96
CA ILE A 158 7.41 -4.01 -10.93
C ILE A 158 8.77 -3.70 -11.59
N GLY A 159 9.82 -4.45 -11.25
CA GLY A 159 11.14 -4.28 -11.86
C GLY A 159 11.13 -4.66 -13.34
N LEU A 160 10.53 -5.81 -13.68
CA LEU A 160 10.46 -6.30 -15.06
C LEU A 160 9.66 -5.37 -15.98
N SER A 161 8.56 -4.81 -15.47
CA SER A 161 7.72 -3.90 -16.25
C SER A 161 8.42 -2.60 -16.61
N SER A 162 9.21 -2.00 -15.72
CA SER A 162 9.97 -0.79 -16.07
C SER A 162 11.01 -1.05 -17.17
N PHE A 163 11.66 -2.21 -17.18
CA PHE A 163 12.59 -2.57 -18.26
C PHE A 163 11.89 -2.72 -19.62
N ALA A 164 10.67 -3.27 -19.63
CA ALA A 164 9.90 -3.48 -20.86
C ALA A 164 9.17 -2.21 -21.32
N PHE A 165 8.58 -1.45 -20.40
CA PHE A 165 7.77 -0.28 -20.70
C PHE A 165 8.59 0.93 -21.08
N ASN A 166 9.80 1.11 -20.57
CA ASN A 166 10.63 2.25 -20.96
C ASN A 166 10.88 2.31 -22.49
N PRO A 167 11.44 1.29 -23.15
CA PRO A 167 11.62 1.32 -24.60
C PRO A 167 10.29 1.35 -25.36
N LEU A 168 9.25 0.67 -24.85
CA LEU A 168 7.91 0.72 -25.45
C LEU A 168 7.36 2.14 -25.46
N PHE A 169 7.47 2.87 -24.36
CA PHE A 169 6.94 4.22 -24.22
C PHE A 169 7.71 5.19 -25.09
N GLN A 170 9.04 5.07 -25.14
CA GLN A 170 9.86 5.87 -26.05
C GLN A 170 9.41 5.68 -27.50
N LEU A 171 9.23 4.42 -27.95
CA LEU A 171 8.71 4.12 -29.28
C LEU A 171 7.31 4.72 -29.52
N LEU A 172 6.42 4.62 -28.54
CA LEU A 172 5.06 5.17 -28.63
C LEU A 172 5.06 6.70 -28.72
N VAL A 173 5.92 7.37 -27.95
CA VAL A 173 6.08 8.83 -27.98
C VAL A 173 6.67 9.27 -29.32
N GLU A 174 7.70 8.60 -29.82
CA GLU A 174 8.31 8.92 -31.12
C GLU A 174 7.33 8.70 -32.29
N THR A 175 6.50 7.66 -32.23
CA THR A 175 5.59 7.30 -33.34
C THR A 175 4.26 8.06 -33.29
N TYR A 176 3.69 8.26 -32.10
CA TYR A 176 2.32 8.75 -31.92
C TYR A 176 2.23 10.05 -31.11
N ALA A 177 3.37 10.66 -30.76
CA ALA A 177 3.49 11.72 -29.77
C ALA A 177 2.95 11.32 -28.39
N TRP A 178 3.11 12.21 -27.41
CA TRP A 178 2.66 11.95 -26.05
C TRP A 178 1.14 11.70 -25.94
N ARG A 179 0.34 12.35 -26.79
CA ARG A 179 -1.13 12.17 -26.80
C ARG A 179 -1.55 10.77 -27.22
N GLY A 180 -1.04 10.30 -28.36
CA GLY A 180 -1.36 8.96 -28.86
C GLY A 180 -0.80 7.87 -27.96
N ALA A 181 0.41 8.10 -27.40
CA ALA A 181 0.97 7.22 -26.39
C ALA A 181 0.06 7.10 -25.16
N LEU A 182 -0.41 8.21 -24.57
CA LEU A 182 -1.32 8.17 -23.40
C LEU A 182 -2.64 7.43 -23.68
N LEU A 183 -3.21 7.55 -24.89
CA LEU A 183 -4.38 6.76 -25.29
C LEU A 183 -4.10 5.25 -25.27
N ILE A 184 -2.97 4.83 -25.83
CA ILE A 184 -2.54 3.43 -25.84
C ILE A 184 -2.26 2.94 -24.42
N LEU A 185 -1.64 3.77 -23.56
CA LEU A 185 -1.41 3.45 -22.15
C LEU A 185 -2.73 3.34 -21.37
N GLY A 186 -3.72 4.17 -21.68
CA GLY A 186 -5.08 4.03 -21.15
C GLY A 186 -5.68 2.68 -21.50
N ALA A 187 -5.60 2.27 -22.77
CA ALA A 187 -6.05 0.96 -23.22
C ALA A 187 -5.28 -0.20 -22.55
N LEU A 188 -3.97 -0.07 -22.36
CA LEU A 188 -3.18 -1.05 -21.60
C LEU A 188 -3.66 -1.13 -20.15
N SER A 189 -3.88 0.02 -19.49
CA SER A 189 -4.36 0.07 -18.10
C SER A 189 -5.76 -0.54 -17.92
N LEU A 190 -6.64 -0.46 -18.93
CA LEU A 190 -7.94 -1.15 -18.91
C LEU A 190 -7.81 -2.68 -18.81
N ASN A 191 -6.65 -3.28 -19.12
CA ASN A 191 -6.41 -4.72 -18.89
C ASN A 191 -6.35 -5.08 -17.40
N ILE A 192 -6.36 -4.11 -16.48
CA ILE A 192 -6.57 -4.38 -15.05
C ILE A 192 -8.00 -4.89 -14.79
N VAL A 193 -8.99 -4.51 -15.61
CA VAL A 193 -10.40 -4.95 -15.46
C VAL A 193 -10.53 -6.48 -15.54
N PRO A 194 -10.03 -7.18 -16.57
CA PRO A 194 -10.05 -8.65 -16.58
C PRO A 194 -9.23 -9.27 -15.44
N CYS A 195 -8.12 -8.65 -14.98
CA CYS A 195 -7.42 -9.11 -13.78
C CYS A 195 -8.30 -9.07 -12.54
N GLY A 196 -9.08 -7.99 -12.36
CA GLY A 196 -10.09 -7.89 -11.30
C GLY A 196 -11.20 -8.92 -11.43
N ALA A 197 -11.63 -9.25 -12.66
CA ALA A 197 -12.66 -10.26 -12.89
C ALA A 197 -12.28 -11.69 -12.46
N LEU A 198 -10.97 -11.98 -12.34
CA LEU A 198 -10.46 -13.25 -11.82
C LEU A 198 -10.63 -13.40 -10.31
N ILE A 199 -10.91 -12.31 -9.59
CA ILE A 199 -11.19 -12.34 -8.14
C ILE A 199 -12.51 -13.07 -7.91
N ARG A 200 -12.45 -14.21 -7.20
CA ARG A 200 -13.64 -14.95 -6.79
C ARG A 200 -14.33 -14.24 -5.63
N PRO A 201 -15.63 -13.94 -5.73
CA PRO A 201 -16.40 -13.37 -4.63
C PRO A 201 -16.31 -14.26 -3.38
N GLN A 202 -15.60 -13.82 -2.34
CA GLN A 202 -15.68 -14.49 -1.05
C GLN A 202 -17.04 -14.16 -0.41
N ARG A 203 -17.81 -15.20 -0.02
CA ARG A 203 -19.01 -15.04 0.82
C ARG A 203 -18.56 -14.57 2.20
N ARG A 204 -18.47 -13.26 2.42
CA ARG A 204 -18.40 -12.71 3.77
C ARG A 204 -19.76 -12.90 4.43
N SER A 205 -19.83 -13.81 5.39
CA SER A 205 -20.94 -13.88 6.34
C SER A 205 -20.84 -12.66 7.26
N LYS A 206 -21.95 -11.92 7.36
CA LYS A 206 -22.24 -10.72 8.16
C LYS A 206 -22.35 -9.45 7.33
N ALA A 207 -23.54 -9.29 6.73
CA ALA A 207 -24.18 -7.98 6.82
C ALA A 207 -24.27 -7.62 8.31
N PRO A 208 -23.98 -6.38 8.73
CA PRO A 208 -24.39 -5.94 10.05
C PRO A 208 -25.88 -6.22 10.15
N GLU A 209 -26.29 -6.87 11.24
CA GLU A 209 -27.70 -6.97 11.62
C GLU A 209 -28.35 -5.61 11.35
N LYS A 210 -29.48 -5.61 10.64
CA LYS A 210 -30.29 -4.40 10.51
C LYS A 210 -30.70 -4.03 11.94
N VAL A 211 -29.95 -3.13 12.57
CA VAL A 211 -30.43 -2.40 13.72
C VAL A 211 -31.47 -1.44 13.15
N ASP A 212 -32.72 -1.87 13.24
CA ASP A 212 -33.86 -0.97 13.14
C ASP A 212 -33.74 0.02 14.30
N SER A 213 -33.29 1.25 14.07
CA SER A 213 -33.82 2.41 14.79
C SER A 213 -33.50 3.74 14.12
N GLU A 214 -34.52 4.58 14.15
CA GLU A 214 -34.64 5.87 13.51
C GLU A 214 -33.83 6.94 14.26
N THR A 215 -32.58 7.19 13.87
CA THR A 215 -32.00 8.55 13.96
C THR A 215 -30.79 8.67 13.04
N LYS A 216 -30.96 9.28 11.85
CA LYS A 216 -29.84 9.59 10.93
C LYS A 216 -29.02 10.77 11.47
N SER A 217 -28.30 10.58 12.57
CA SER A 217 -27.34 11.56 13.09
C SER A 217 -25.99 11.41 12.37
N CYS A 218 -25.30 12.54 12.10
CA CYS A 218 -23.94 12.57 11.52
C CYS A 218 -22.97 11.64 12.27
N ALA A 219 -23.13 11.51 13.60
CA ALA A 219 -22.34 10.62 14.44
C ALA A 219 -22.49 9.12 14.06
N SER A 220 -23.69 8.67 13.67
CA SER A 220 -23.94 7.29 13.26
C SER A 220 -23.26 6.95 11.92
N MET A 221 -23.23 7.92 10.99
CA MET A 221 -22.54 7.79 9.71
C MET A 221 -21.02 7.78 9.89
N LEU A 222 -20.49 8.67 10.74
CA LEU A 222 -19.07 8.70 11.09
C LEU A 222 -18.61 7.41 11.76
N ARG A 223 -19.38 6.83 12.69
CA ARG A 223 -19.07 5.51 13.26
C ARG A 223 -19.03 4.42 12.21
N ARG A 224 -20.00 4.43 11.29
CA ARG A 224 -20.06 3.44 10.21
C ARG A 224 -18.86 3.55 9.27
N ILE A 225 -18.49 4.77 8.87
CA ILE A 225 -17.28 5.03 8.07
C ILE A 225 -16.02 4.58 8.84
N ALA A 226 -15.90 4.95 10.12
CA ALA A 226 -14.78 4.55 10.98
C ALA A 226 -14.66 3.02 11.11
N SER A 227 -15.78 2.30 11.16
CA SER A 227 -15.81 0.84 11.19
C SER A 227 -15.34 0.21 9.87
N TYR A 228 -15.78 0.74 8.72
CA TYR A 228 -15.33 0.25 7.41
C TYR A 228 -13.86 0.55 7.14
N LEU A 229 -13.35 1.66 7.66
CA LEU A 229 -11.94 2.07 7.58
C LEU A 229 -11.06 1.37 8.65
N GLU A 230 -11.66 0.64 9.60
CA GLU A 230 -10.94 0.00 10.72
C GLU A 230 -10.10 1.01 11.55
N LEU A 231 -10.59 2.24 11.76
CA LEU A 231 -9.85 3.29 12.50
C LEU A 231 -9.47 2.89 13.92
N SER A 232 -10.14 1.88 14.49
CA SER A 232 -9.77 1.29 15.78
C SER A 232 -8.33 0.78 15.82
N LEU A 233 -7.77 0.35 14.68
CA LEU A 233 -6.37 -0.06 14.54
C LEU A 233 -5.38 1.06 14.92
N LEU A 234 -5.75 2.34 14.72
CA LEU A 234 -4.93 3.49 15.08
C LEU A 234 -4.79 3.67 16.61
N THR A 235 -5.48 2.87 17.40
CA THR A 235 -5.33 2.84 18.87
C THR A 235 -4.61 1.58 19.37
N GLU A 236 -4.33 0.63 18.48
CA GLU A 236 -3.68 -0.64 18.81
C GLU A 236 -2.15 -0.50 18.75
N ARG A 237 -1.49 -0.63 19.91
CA ARG A 237 -0.03 -0.49 20.04
C ARG A 237 0.77 -1.34 19.04
N PRO A 238 0.49 -2.65 18.84
CA PRO A 238 1.25 -3.46 17.88
C PRO A 238 1.16 -2.91 16.45
N TYR A 239 -0.02 -2.46 16.04
CA TYR A 239 -0.25 -1.93 14.70
C TYR A 239 0.41 -0.56 14.51
N LEU A 240 0.32 0.34 15.49
CA LEU A 240 0.99 1.63 15.46
C LEU A 240 2.52 1.50 15.42
N THR A 241 3.10 0.65 16.27
CA THR A 241 4.55 0.40 16.29
C THR A 241 5.01 -0.14 14.93
N TYR A 242 4.27 -1.11 14.38
CA TYR A 242 4.55 -1.67 13.06
C TYR A 242 4.48 -0.59 11.96
N THR A 243 3.39 0.16 11.92
CA THR A 243 3.16 1.20 10.92
C THR A 243 4.21 2.31 11.00
N LEU A 244 4.60 2.73 12.21
CA LEU A 244 5.63 3.74 12.41
C LEU A 244 6.97 3.30 11.84
N GLY A 245 7.44 2.08 12.13
CA GLY A 245 8.74 1.66 11.60
C GLY A 245 8.72 1.36 10.11
N VAL A 246 7.59 0.92 9.53
CA VAL A 246 7.44 0.83 8.07
C VAL A 246 7.42 2.23 7.42
N THR A 247 6.81 3.21 8.09
CA THR A 247 6.82 4.62 7.63
C THR A 247 8.24 5.17 7.61
N LEU A 248 9.02 4.96 8.68
CA LEU A 248 10.43 5.36 8.76
C LEU A 248 11.27 4.69 7.67
N PHE A 249 11.06 3.39 7.44
CA PHE A 249 11.68 2.67 6.33
C PHE A 249 11.37 3.35 4.97
N ASN A 250 10.11 3.69 4.70
CA ASN A 250 9.69 4.25 3.41
C ASN A 250 10.34 5.61 3.10
N VAL A 251 10.67 6.43 4.11
CA VAL A 251 11.38 7.71 3.93
C VAL A 251 12.74 7.49 3.26
N GLY A 252 13.50 6.49 3.70
CA GLY A 252 14.84 6.21 3.16
C GLY A 252 14.84 5.26 1.95
N TYR A 253 13.82 4.41 1.83
CA TYR A 253 13.74 3.35 0.81
C TYR A 253 13.90 3.86 -0.62
N PHE A 254 13.23 4.95 -0.97
CA PHE A 254 13.21 5.45 -2.35
C PHE A 254 14.49 6.20 -2.74
N VAL A 255 15.26 6.72 -1.77
CA VAL A 255 16.39 7.63 -2.05
C VAL A 255 17.42 7.05 -3.03
N PRO A 256 17.93 5.80 -2.88
CA PRO A 256 18.84 5.21 -3.86
C PRO A 256 18.20 5.01 -5.24
N TYR A 257 16.92 4.66 -5.33
CA TYR A 257 16.24 4.50 -6.61
C TYR A 257 16.15 5.81 -7.42
N PHE A 258 16.15 6.96 -6.76
CA PHE A 258 16.12 8.26 -7.44
C PHE A 258 17.52 8.87 -7.65
N HIS A 259 18.43 8.68 -6.69
CA HIS A 259 19.69 9.43 -6.65
C HIS A 259 20.95 8.61 -6.94
N LEU A 260 20.88 7.28 -7.07
CA LEU A 260 22.05 6.43 -7.30
C LEU A 260 22.74 6.72 -8.64
N VAL A 261 21.98 6.95 -9.72
CA VAL A 261 22.55 7.34 -11.02
C VAL A 261 23.24 8.70 -10.92
N ALA A 262 22.57 9.69 -10.33
CA ALA A 262 23.12 11.03 -10.16
C ALA A 262 24.38 11.03 -9.30
N HIS A 263 24.40 10.26 -8.21
CA HIS A 263 25.59 10.05 -7.39
C HIS A 263 26.72 9.39 -8.19
N SER A 264 26.43 8.33 -8.95
CA SER A 264 27.42 7.64 -9.77
C SER A 264 28.09 8.57 -10.77
N ARG A 265 27.31 9.47 -11.40
CA ARG A 265 27.82 10.50 -12.31
C ARG A 265 28.65 11.55 -11.58
N GLN A 266 28.21 11.97 -10.39
CA GLN A 266 28.95 12.93 -9.57
C GLN A 266 30.32 12.39 -9.12
N VAL A 267 30.43 11.09 -8.85
CA VAL A 267 31.70 10.42 -8.54
C VAL A 267 32.65 10.36 -9.76
N GLY A 268 32.12 10.55 -10.98
CA GLY A 268 32.90 10.57 -12.22
C GLY A 268 32.74 9.33 -13.09
N PHE A 269 31.82 8.40 -12.76
CA PHE A 269 31.56 7.24 -13.61
C PHE A 269 30.81 7.63 -14.89
N SER A 270 31.00 6.84 -15.94
CA SER A 270 30.31 7.04 -17.23
C SER A 270 28.79 6.90 -17.10
N GLU A 271 28.04 7.44 -18.07
CA GLU A 271 26.58 7.31 -18.14
C GLU A 271 26.15 5.84 -18.18
N TYR A 272 26.87 5.05 -18.99
CA TYR A 272 26.64 3.62 -19.08
C TYR A 272 26.87 2.93 -17.73
N GLN A 273 27.97 3.22 -17.04
CA GLN A 273 28.26 2.65 -15.73
C GLN A 273 27.19 3.01 -14.68
N ALA A 274 26.74 4.26 -14.66
CA ALA A 274 25.72 4.75 -13.75
C ALA A 274 24.35 4.07 -14.00
N ALA A 275 23.93 3.97 -15.26
CA ALA A 275 22.71 3.29 -15.65
C ALA A 275 22.76 1.78 -15.36
N PHE A 276 23.91 1.14 -15.60
CA PHE A 276 24.11 -0.29 -15.38
C PHE A 276 24.04 -0.66 -13.88
N VAL A 277 24.63 0.15 -12.98
CA VAL A 277 24.52 -0.07 -11.52
C VAL A 277 23.08 -0.07 -11.05
N MET A 278 22.27 0.90 -11.49
CA MET A 278 20.87 0.98 -11.12
C MET A 278 20.07 -0.21 -11.69
N SER A 279 20.37 -0.61 -12.92
CA SER A 279 19.75 -1.80 -13.53
C SER A 279 20.11 -3.08 -12.78
N ALA A 280 21.37 -3.24 -12.38
CA ALA A 280 21.86 -4.38 -11.61
C ALA A 280 21.20 -4.45 -10.22
N ALA A 281 21.06 -3.31 -9.53
CA ALA A 281 20.33 -3.22 -8.27
C ALA A 281 18.84 -3.58 -8.43
N GLY A 282 18.23 -3.19 -9.56
CA GLY A 282 16.85 -3.59 -9.91
C GLY A 282 16.72 -5.10 -10.15
N ALA A 283 17.70 -5.72 -10.80
CA ALA A 283 17.71 -7.18 -11.00
C ALA A 283 17.90 -7.94 -9.68
N SER A 284 18.79 -7.47 -8.81
CA SER A 284 18.97 -8.09 -7.48
C SER A 284 17.76 -7.87 -6.57
N ASP A 285 17.03 -6.77 -6.71
CA ASP A 285 15.74 -6.55 -6.04
C ASP A 285 14.68 -7.57 -6.45
N ILE A 286 14.53 -7.85 -7.74
CA ILE A 286 13.61 -8.91 -8.21
C ILE A 286 13.98 -10.26 -7.59
N LEU A 287 15.28 -10.59 -7.56
CA LEU A 287 15.77 -11.83 -6.97
C LEU A 287 15.50 -11.87 -5.45
N GLY A 288 15.75 -10.76 -4.76
CA GLY A 288 15.49 -10.60 -3.32
C GLY A 288 14.03 -10.86 -2.97
N ARG A 289 13.08 -10.34 -3.76
CA ARG A 289 11.63 -10.57 -3.55
C ARG A 289 11.27 -12.05 -3.56
N VAL A 290 11.79 -12.80 -4.55
CA VAL A 290 11.47 -14.22 -4.71
C VAL A 290 12.17 -15.06 -3.66
N VAL A 291 13.48 -14.85 -3.48
CA VAL A 291 14.32 -15.64 -2.55
C VAL A 291 13.86 -15.41 -1.11
N SER A 292 13.67 -14.16 -0.69
CA SER A 292 13.21 -13.86 0.67
C SER A 292 11.80 -14.35 0.92
N GLY A 293 10.87 -14.15 -0.04
CA GLY A 293 9.51 -14.63 0.10
C GLY A 293 9.45 -16.15 0.25
N TRP A 294 10.20 -16.89 -0.57
CA TRP A 294 10.34 -18.34 -0.42
C TRP A 294 10.97 -18.73 0.93
N PHE A 295 12.05 -18.05 1.31
CA PHE A 295 12.79 -18.33 2.54
C PHE A 295 11.96 -18.07 3.81
N SER A 296 11.17 -16.99 3.84
CA SER A 296 10.27 -16.70 4.97
C SER A 296 9.14 -17.70 5.10
N ASP A 297 8.69 -18.26 3.98
CA ASP A 297 7.60 -19.23 3.95
C ASP A 297 8.06 -20.67 4.32
N LEU A 298 9.38 -20.91 4.50
CA LEU A 298 9.90 -22.16 5.07
C LEU A 298 9.51 -22.34 6.55
N GLY A 299 9.15 -21.27 7.25
CA GLY A 299 8.70 -21.31 8.64
C GLY A 299 9.80 -21.53 9.68
N HIS A 300 11.07 -21.52 9.28
CA HIS A 300 12.21 -21.64 10.21
C HIS A 300 12.46 -20.37 11.04
N PHE A 301 12.07 -19.21 10.52
CA PHE A 301 12.27 -17.92 11.17
C PHE A 301 10.94 -17.17 11.22
N ARG A 302 10.71 -16.41 12.30
CA ARG A 302 9.54 -15.54 12.34
C ARG A 302 9.69 -14.45 11.30
N VAL A 303 8.64 -14.25 10.53
CA VAL A 303 8.62 -13.34 9.38
C VAL A 303 8.94 -11.89 9.77
N VAL A 304 8.58 -11.47 11.00
CA VAL A 304 8.95 -10.16 11.57
C VAL A 304 10.46 -10.03 11.78
N HIS A 305 11.17 -11.09 12.20
CA HIS A 305 12.63 -11.05 12.38
C HIS A 305 13.35 -10.92 11.04
N LEU A 306 12.88 -11.64 10.02
CA LEU A 306 13.40 -11.51 8.66
C LEU A 306 13.19 -10.09 8.13
N LEU A 307 11.98 -9.53 8.31
CA LEU A 307 11.70 -8.14 7.96
C LEU A 307 12.71 -7.18 8.63
N THR A 308 12.87 -7.27 9.95
CA THR A 308 13.79 -6.42 10.70
C THR A 308 15.24 -6.58 10.23
N LEU A 309 15.70 -7.81 9.96
CA LEU A 309 17.03 -8.09 9.42
C LEU A 309 17.23 -7.40 8.07
N TRP A 310 16.32 -7.60 7.12
CA TRP A 310 16.42 -7.00 5.79
C TRP A 310 16.35 -5.47 5.83
N THR A 311 15.52 -4.89 6.71
CA THR A 311 15.48 -3.43 6.92
C THR A 311 16.83 -2.89 7.39
N GLY A 312 17.46 -3.55 8.37
CA GLY A 312 18.75 -3.11 8.89
C GLY A 312 19.88 -3.24 7.88
N LEU A 313 19.96 -4.38 7.18
CA LEU A 313 20.96 -4.59 6.13
C LEU A 313 20.78 -3.58 5.00
N ALA A 314 19.54 -3.32 4.56
CA ALA A 314 19.27 -2.27 3.58
C ALA A 314 19.75 -0.89 4.08
N GLY A 315 19.45 -0.52 5.33
CA GLY A 315 19.91 0.73 5.92
C GLY A 315 21.44 0.86 5.93
N VAL A 316 22.15 -0.20 6.36
CA VAL A 316 23.62 -0.25 6.34
C VAL A 316 24.16 -0.09 4.93
N PHE A 317 23.63 -0.84 3.95
CA PHE A 317 24.12 -0.77 2.57
C PHE A 317 23.87 0.60 1.93
N ILE A 318 22.76 1.27 2.24
CA ILE A 318 22.56 2.67 1.83
C ILE A 318 23.66 3.57 2.39
N MET A 319 23.98 3.47 3.68
CA MET A 319 25.03 4.29 4.31
C MET A 319 26.43 3.98 3.77
N LEU A 320 26.64 2.79 3.20
CA LEU A 320 27.89 2.41 2.57
C LEU A 320 28.01 2.87 1.10
N LEU A 321 26.92 3.27 0.42
CA LEU A 321 26.97 3.75 -0.96
C LEU A 321 28.04 4.86 -1.18
N PRO A 322 28.17 5.88 -0.31
CA PRO A 322 29.23 6.88 -0.40
C PRO A 322 30.67 6.34 -0.38
N VAL A 323 30.93 5.11 0.09
CA VAL A 323 32.30 4.55 0.12
C VAL A 323 32.90 4.45 -1.29
N SER A 324 32.06 4.35 -2.33
CA SER A 324 32.55 4.40 -3.72
C SER A 324 33.16 5.74 -4.10
N SER A 325 32.70 6.86 -3.51
CA SER A 325 33.30 8.17 -3.78
C SER A 325 34.67 8.31 -3.14
N MET A 326 34.90 7.64 -2.01
CA MET A 326 36.20 7.64 -1.32
C MET A 326 37.22 6.71 -1.98
N SER A 327 36.75 5.54 -2.43
CA SER A 327 37.61 4.52 -3.06
C SER A 327 37.80 4.71 -4.56
N GLY A 328 36.96 5.50 -5.22
CA GLY A 328 36.92 5.65 -6.70
C GLY A 328 36.58 4.35 -7.43
N SER A 329 36.16 3.30 -6.71
CA SER A 329 36.01 1.95 -7.26
C SER A 329 34.57 1.68 -7.71
N TYR A 330 34.41 1.43 -9.01
CA TYR A 330 33.13 1.02 -9.58
C TYR A 330 32.69 -0.35 -9.04
N ALA A 331 33.63 -1.27 -8.78
CA ALA A 331 33.32 -2.57 -8.22
C ALA A 331 32.71 -2.46 -6.82
N THR A 332 33.22 -1.55 -5.98
CA THR A 332 32.66 -1.28 -4.64
C THR A 332 31.22 -0.76 -4.75
N LEU A 333 30.97 0.20 -5.63
CA LEU A 333 29.62 0.73 -5.89
C LEU A 333 28.67 -0.39 -6.35
N MET A 334 29.12 -1.22 -7.29
CA MET A 334 28.33 -2.33 -7.85
C MET A 334 27.95 -3.34 -6.77
N VAL A 335 28.92 -3.81 -5.97
CA VAL A 335 28.67 -4.79 -4.91
C VAL A 335 27.68 -4.25 -3.88
N ILE A 336 27.87 -3.02 -3.41
CA ILE A 336 26.96 -2.40 -2.41
C ILE A 336 25.56 -2.21 -3.00
N SER A 337 25.46 -1.80 -4.27
CA SER A 337 24.17 -1.61 -4.95
C SER A 337 23.42 -2.93 -5.16
N LEU A 338 24.14 -4.01 -5.49
CA LEU A 338 23.56 -5.35 -5.60
C LEU A 338 23.02 -5.84 -4.25
N LEU A 339 23.81 -5.66 -3.18
CA LEU A 339 23.42 -6.04 -1.81
C LEU A 339 22.22 -5.23 -1.31
N TYR A 340 22.23 -3.92 -1.53
CA TYR A 340 21.09 -3.06 -1.23
C TYR A 340 19.85 -3.49 -2.04
N GLY A 341 19.98 -3.69 -3.35
CA GLY A 341 18.88 -4.12 -4.21
C GLY A 341 18.27 -5.43 -3.70
N PHE A 342 19.08 -6.43 -3.37
CA PHE A 342 18.60 -7.68 -2.78
C PHE A 342 17.85 -7.45 -1.47
N CYS A 343 18.38 -6.67 -0.53
CA CYS A 343 17.73 -6.40 0.76
C CYS A 343 16.43 -5.61 0.60
N SER A 344 16.41 -4.64 -0.32
CA SER A 344 15.23 -3.85 -0.71
C SER A 344 14.10 -4.75 -1.21
N GLY A 345 14.42 -5.68 -2.11
CA GLY A 345 13.47 -6.64 -2.64
C GLY A 345 13.01 -7.64 -1.60
N ALA A 346 13.95 -8.15 -0.80
CA ALA A 346 13.70 -9.09 0.27
C ALA A 346 12.70 -8.52 1.29
N LEU A 347 12.91 -7.28 1.71
CA LEU A 347 12.00 -6.55 2.59
C LEU A 347 10.61 -6.38 1.96
N THR A 348 10.54 -5.98 0.68
CA THR A 348 9.26 -5.71 -0.01
C THR A 348 8.34 -6.93 -0.07
N SER A 349 8.92 -8.13 -0.21
CA SER A 349 8.16 -9.39 -0.21
C SER A 349 7.52 -9.71 1.15
N VAL A 350 8.13 -9.23 2.24
CA VAL A 350 7.77 -9.61 3.60
C VAL A 350 6.91 -8.56 4.30
N VAL A 351 7.06 -7.28 3.96
CA VAL A 351 6.40 -6.17 4.67
C VAL A 351 4.89 -6.41 4.78
N PHE A 352 4.16 -6.53 3.68
CA PHE A 352 2.71 -6.75 3.74
C PHE A 352 2.32 -8.12 4.33
N ALA A 353 3.18 -9.14 4.22
CA ALA A 353 2.92 -10.47 4.77
C ALA A 353 2.84 -10.49 6.30
N VAL A 354 3.48 -9.52 6.99
CA VAL A 354 3.45 -9.38 8.45
C VAL A 354 2.11 -8.83 8.95
N VAL A 355 1.43 -7.97 8.20
CA VAL A 355 0.18 -7.32 8.60
C VAL A 355 -0.86 -8.29 9.19
N PRO A 356 -1.26 -9.39 8.52
CA PRO A 356 -2.25 -10.34 9.04
C PRO A 356 -1.78 -11.05 10.31
N MET A 357 -0.48 -11.13 10.57
CA MET A 357 0.06 -11.70 11.81
C MET A 357 -0.13 -10.77 13.01
N ILE A 358 -0.26 -9.46 12.77
CA ILE A 358 -0.47 -8.44 13.80
C ILE A 358 -1.96 -8.23 14.06
N VAL A 359 -2.75 -8.03 13.00
CA VAL A 359 -4.15 -7.58 13.12
C VAL A 359 -5.18 -8.70 12.89
N GLY A 360 -4.73 -9.86 12.40
CA GLY A 360 -5.60 -10.95 11.96
C GLY A 360 -6.05 -10.82 10.49
N VAL A 361 -6.42 -11.95 9.89
CA VAL A 361 -6.78 -12.03 8.46
C VAL A 361 -8.04 -11.22 8.13
N GLU A 362 -9.01 -11.16 9.06
CA GLU A 362 -10.29 -10.47 8.85
C GLU A 362 -10.13 -8.95 8.65
N ARG A 363 -9.20 -8.33 9.41
CA ARG A 363 -8.97 -6.88 9.42
C ARG A 363 -7.83 -6.45 8.50
N THR A 364 -7.20 -7.40 7.81
CA THR A 364 -6.04 -7.16 6.94
C THR A 364 -6.33 -6.12 5.86
N MET A 365 -7.54 -6.13 5.29
CA MET A 365 -7.91 -5.19 4.24
C MET A 365 -7.92 -3.73 4.71
N GLY A 366 -8.56 -3.45 5.85
CA GLY A 366 -8.57 -2.10 6.45
C GLY A 366 -7.19 -1.68 6.93
N ALA A 367 -6.44 -2.61 7.54
CA ALA A 367 -5.06 -2.38 7.97
C ALA A 367 -4.14 -2.00 6.80
N LEU A 368 -4.19 -2.71 5.67
CA LEU A 368 -3.39 -2.36 4.50
C LEU A 368 -3.74 -0.98 3.94
N GLY A 369 -5.02 -0.60 3.97
CA GLY A 369 -5.45 0.73 3.56
C GLY A 369 -4.88 1.83 4.45
N LEU A 370 -5.00 1.69 5.78
CA LEU A 370 -4.47 2.66 6.74
C LEU A 370 -2.94 2.73 6.73
N LEU A 371 -2.26 1.58 6.57
CA LEU A 371 -0.81 1.52 6.44
C LEU A 371 -0.34 2.37 5.27
N GLN A 372 -0.95 2.21 4.10
CA GLN A 372 -0.60 2.97 2.90
C GLN A 372 -0.89 4.47 3.03
N LEU A 373 -2.02 4.84 3.67
CA LEU A 373 -2.30 6.25 3.96
C LEU A 373 -1.16 6.89 4.78
N ILE A 374 -0.69 6.21 5.83
CA ILE A 374 0.38 6.74 6.68
C ILE A 374 1.71 6.75 5.91
N GLU A 375 1.99 5.74 5.10
CA GLU A 375 3.18 5.68 4.24
C GLU A 375 3.20 6.78 3.16
N SER A 376 2.04 7.28 2.72
CA SER A 376 1.94 8.33 1.69
C SER A 376 2.76 9.59 2.04
N GLY A 377 2.73 9.99 3.33
CA GLY A 377 3.49 11.15 3.81
C GLY A 377 4.99 10.91 3.79
N ALA A 378 5.44 9.70 4.13
CA ALA A 378 6.87 9.35 4.12
C ALA A 378 7.46 9.32 2.72
N GLY A 379 6.75 8.72 1.75
CA GLY A 379 7.19 8.66 0.36
C GLY A 379 7.30 10.03 -0.30
N LEU A 380 6.39 10.96 0.02
CA LEU A 380 6.42 12.33 -0.52
C LEU A 380 7.56 13.17 0.06
N LEU A 381 7.97 12.92 1.31
CA LEU A 381 9.00 13.71 1.99
C LEU A 381 10.42 13.19 1.77
N GLY A 382 10.60 11.88 1.55
CA GLY A 382 11.93 11.26 1.48
C GLY A 382 12.82 11.77 0.36
N THR A 383 12.34 11.80 -0.88
CA THR A 383 13.14 12.23 -2.04
C THR A 383 13.35 13.74 -2.10
N PRO A 384 12.38 14.63 -1.79
CA PRO A 384 12.66 16.06 -1.69
C PRO A 384 13.62 16.40 -0.56
N LEU A 385 13.54 15.73 0.58
CA LEU A 385 14.51 15.90 1.67
C LEU A 385 15.91 15.54 1.21
N SER A 386 16.07 14.44 0.46
CA SER A 386 17.36 14.08 -0.14
C SER A 386 17.85 15.13 -1.15
N GLY A 387 16.97 15.62 -2.03
CA GLY A 387 17.31 16.69 -2.97
C GLY A 387 17.81 17.96 -2.26
N PHE A 388 17.08 18.41 -1.25
CA PHE A 388 17.45 19.55 -0.40
C PHE A 388 18.81 19.35 0.28
N LEU A 389 19.06 18.16 0.85
CA LEU A 389 20.35 17.84 1.45
C LEU A 389 21.49 17.93 0.42
N LYS A 390 21.28 17.45 -0.80
CA LYS A 390 22.25 17.58 -1.88
C LYS A 390 22.47 19.03 -2.31
N ASP A 391 21.44 19.86 -2.31
CA ASP A 391 21.57 21.28 -2.68
C ASP A 391 22.37 22.07 -1.63
N VAL A 392 22.21 21.74 -0.34
CA VAL A 392 22.95 22.39 0.76
C VAL A 392 24.40 21.89 0.86
N THR A 393 24.64 20.58 0.73
CA THR A 393 25.98 20.00 0.91
C THR A 393 26.80 19.91 -0.37
N GLY A 394 26.16 20.05 -1.53
CA GLY A 394 26.74 19.86 -2.85
C GLY A 394 26.94 18.40 -3.25
N ASN A 395 26.57 17.41 -2.41
CA ASN A 395 26.75 15.98 -2.72
C ASN A 395 25.68 15.07 -2.07
N TYR A 396 25.61 13.81 -2.50
CA TYR A 396 24.63 12.85 -1.99
C TYR A 396 25.04 12.10 -0.71
N ILE A 397 26.19 12.42 -0.09
CA ILE A 397 26.66 11.68 1.09
C ILE A 397 25.67 11.86 2.25
N ALA A 398 25.32 13.11 2.59
CA ALA A 398 24.35 13.40 3.64
C ALA A 398 22.98 12.77 3.34
N SER A 399 22.56 12.77 2.07
CA SER A 399 21.32 12.11 1.63
C SER A 399 21.28 10.63 1.98
N PHE A 400 22.33 9.88 1.61
CA PHE A 400 22.40 8.44 1.89
C PHE A 400 22.58 8.15 3.38
N MET A 401 23.33 8.98 4.11
CA MET A 401 23.47 8.82 5.56
C MET A 401 22.12 8.97 6.27
N VAL A 402 21.36 10.02 5.94
CA VAL A 402 20.03 10.27 6.52
C VAL A 402 19.04 9.16 6.12
N ALA A 403 19.01 8.77 4.84
CA ALA A 403 18.15 7.69 4.36
C ALA A 403 18.41 6.37 5.09
N GLY A 404 19.68 5.96 5.22
CA GLY A 404 20.04 4.74 5.94
C GLY A 404 19.73 4.82 7.44
N SER A 405 19.88 6.01 8.05
CA SER A 405 19.53 6.24 9.45
C SER A 405 18.03 6.07 9.73
N PHE A 406 17.17 6.51 8.81
CA PHE A 406 15.72 6.27 8.88
C PHE A 406 15.37 4.77 8.84
N LEU A 407 16.05 3.99 7.98
CA LEU A 407 15.86 2.52 7.95
C LEU A 407 16.32 1.86 9.25
N LEU A 408 17.48 2.25 9.80
CA LEU A 408 17.96 1.75 11.09
C LEU A 408 17.02 2.13 12.23
N LEU A 409 16.45 3.34 12.21
CA LEU A 409 15.44 3.74 13.18
C LEU A 409 14.14 2.95 13.03
N GLY A 410 13.72 2.64 11.80
CA GLY A 410 12.59 1.75 11.52
C GLY A 410 12.83 0.32 12.03
N MET A 411 14.03 -0.21 11.84
CA MET A 411 14.48 -1.48 12.40
C MET A 411 14.42 -1.48 13.93
N LEU A 412 14.97 -0.46 14.60
CA LEU A 412 14.89 -0.31 16.05
C LEU A 412 13.44 -0.18 16.53
N THR A 413 12.58 0.50 15.78
CA THR A 413 11.16 0.59 16.10
C THR A 413 10.49 -0.79 16.02
N MET A 414 10.81 -1.61 15.02
CA MET A 414 10.27 -2.97 14.90
C MET A 414 10.66 -3.87 16.08
N THR A 415 11.84 -3.71 16.67
CA THR A 415 12.25 -4.54 17.82
C THR A 415 11.43 -4.25 19.08
N THR A 416 10.78 -3.08 19.16
CA THR A 416 9.85 -2.73 20.25
C THR A 416 8.47 -3.36 20.11
N LEU A 417 8.21 -4.11 19.03
CA LEU A 417 6.95 -4.83 18.86
C LEU A 417 6.69 -5.78 20.04
N PRO A 418 5.45 -5.83 20.56
CA PRO A 418 5.12 -6.77 21.62
C PRO A 418 5.45 -8.21 21.20
N ARG A 419 6.13 -8.96 22.07
CA ARG A 419 6.58 -10.34 21.82
C ARG A 419 7.60 -10.48 20.68
N PHE A 420 8.33 -9.43 20.31
CA PHE A 420 9.41 -9.53 19.32
C PHE A 420 10.47 -10.57 19.71
N PHE A 421 10.95 -10.55 20.95
CA PHE A 421 11.95 -11.51 21.45
C PHE A 421 11.37 -12.85 21.92
N SER A 422 10.06 -13.08 21.75
CA SER A 422 9.44 -14.33 22.17
C SER A 422 9.77 -15.45 21.17
N CYS A 423 10.18 -16.61 21.71
CA CYS A 423 10.46 -17.82 20.93
C CYS A 423 9.18 -18.57 20.51
N THR A 424 8.01 -18.18 21.01
CA THR A 424 6.72 -18.76 20.64
C THR A 424 5.92 -17.78 19.79
N ASP A 425 5.26 -18.30 18.76
CA ASP A 425 4.35 -17.48 17.97
C ASP A 425 3.22 -16.95 18.86
N PRO A 426 2.85 -15.66 18.70
CA PRO A 426 1.74 -15.12 19.46
C PRO A 426 0.47 -15.92 19.14
N PRO A 427 -0.37 -16.22 20.14
CA PRO A 427 -1.69 -16.78 19.87
C PRO A 427 -2.43 -15.89 18.86
N PRO A 428 -3.21 -16.47 17.94
CA PRO A 428 -3.94 -15.71 16.94
C PRO A 428 -4.75 -14.61 17.64
N PRO A 429 -4.75 -13.37 17.12
CA PRO A 429 -5.43 -12.26 17.78
C PRO A 429 -6.91 -12.60 17.94
N GLN A 430 -7.32 -12.88 19.19
CA GLN A 430 -8.72 -13.03 19.54
C GLN A 430 -9.39 -11.67 19.37
N ARG A 431 -10.50 -11.65 18.64
CA ARG A 431 -11.40 -10.49 18.58
C ARG A 431 -11.80 -10.20 20.03
N ARG A 432 -11.18 -9.20 20.67
CA ARG A 432 -11.84 -8.50 21.77
C ARG A 432 -13.14 -8.05 21.14
N SER A 433 -14.26 -8.62 21.55
CA SER A 433 -15.56 -8.24 21.02
C SER A 433 -15.62 -6.72 21.07
N LEU A 434 -15.76 -6.11 19.89
CA LEU A 434 -16.03 -4.67 19.80
C LEU A 434 -17.23 -4.35 20.70
N ASP A 435 -18.16 -5.29 20.87
CA ASP A 435 -19.24 -5.29 21.85
C ASP A 435 -18.81 -4.89 23.28
N ALA A 436 -17.62 -5.20 23.78
CA ALA A 436 -17.25 -4.87 25.16
C ALA A 436 -16.84 -3.40 25.35
N LYS A 437 -16.19 -2.79 24.35
CA LYS A 437 -15.86 -1.35 24.37
C LYS A 437 -16.99 -0.51 23.80
N GLU A 438 -17.73 -1.03 22.82
CA GLU A 438 -18.90 -0.40 22.21
C GLU A 438 -20.06 -0.38 23.22
N LYS A 439 -20.29 -1.43 24.00
CA LYS A 439 -21.22 -1.37 25.15
C LYS A 439 -20.79 -0.36 26.19
N VAL A 440 -19.50 -0.23 26.50
CA VAL A 440 -19.03 0.75 27.49
C VAL A 440 -19.21 2.18 26.97
N LEU A 441 -18.91 2.43 25.69
CA LEU A 441 -19.09 3.74 25.07
C LEU A 441 -20.57 4.10 24.90
N ASP A 442 -21.41 3.13 24.52
CA ASP A 442 -22.86 3.33 24.42
C ASP A 442 -23.50 3.52 25.80
N LEU A 443 -23.01 2.83 26.84
CA LEU A 443 -23.40 3.08 28.24
C LEU A 443 -22.97 4.48 28.72
N GLU A 444 -21.77 4.95 28.36
CA GLU A 444 -21.29 6.30 28.70
C GLU A 444 -22.10 7.39 27.95
N LEU A 445 -22.53 7.13 26.73
CA LEU A 445 -23.35 8.03 25.93
C LEU A 445 -24.83 8.03 26.35
N GLU A 446 -25.39 6.89 26.75
CA GLU A 446 -26.70 6.82 27.40
C GLU A 446 -26.69 7.55 28.75
N GLN A 447 -25.61 7.47 29.51
CA GLN A 447 -25.44 8.24 30.75
C GLN A 447 -25.29 9.75 30.51
N MET A 448 -24.65 10.17 29.42
CA MET A 448 -24.59 11.59 29.05
C MET A 448 -25.94 12.14 28.54
N ASN A 449 -26.70 11.34 27.80
CA ASN A 449 -28.02 11.72 27.27
C ASN A 449 -29.16 11.60 28.30
N SER A 450 -28.93 10.98 29.46
CA SER A 450 -29.94 10.81 30.53
C SER A 450 -29.79 11.79 31.70
N SER A 451 -28.95 12.82 31.58
CA SER A 451 -28.90 13.88 32.59
C SER A 451 -30.16 14.78 32.52
N PRO A 452 -30.89 14.99 33.64
CA PRO A 452 -32.14 15.73 33.63
C PRO A 452 -31.89 17.24 33.57
N SER A 453 -31.97 17.82 32.38
CA SER A 453 -32.26 19.25 32.24
C SER A 453 -33.77 19.44 32.22
N ASP A 454 -34.34 19.78 33.39
CA ASP A 454 -35.30 20.89 33.52
C ASP A 454 -35.73 21.05 34.97
N LYS A 455 -35.05 21.95 35.69
CA LYS A 455 -35.60 22.65 36.84
C LYS A 455 -36.12 24.00 36.35
N ASN A 456 -37.43 24.22 36.34
CA ASN A 456 -38.05 25.29 37.15
C ASN A 456 -39.57 25.50 36.91
N HIS A 457 -40.24 25.74 38.05
CA HIS A 457 -41.49 26.48 38.30
C HIS A 457 -42.85 25.85 37.93
N THR A 458 -43.57 25.38 38.97
CA THR A 458 -44.75 26.06 39.56
C THR A 458 -45.12 25.38 40.90
N VAL A 459 -44.82 26.04 42.03
CA VAL A 459 -45.76 26.66 43.00
C VAL A 459 -46.59 25.66 43.82
N GLU A 460 -46.34 25.69 45.13
CA GLU A 460 -47.03 25.00 46.23
C GLU A 460 -48.52 25.37 46.34
N SER A 461 -49.35 24.40 46.75
CA SER A 461 -50.42 24.64 47.72
C SER A 461 -50.72 23.37 48.51
N ASN A 462 -50.54 23.46 49.82
CA ASN A 462 -50.84 22.48 50.87
C ASN A 462 -52.32 22.05 50.88
N ASP A 463 -52.61 20.77 51.19
CA ASP A 463 -53.44 20.43 52.35
C ASP A 463 -53.33 18.93 52.75
N PRO A 464 -53.37 18.58 54.04
CA PRO A 464 -53.31 17.21 54.55
C PRO A 464 -54.71 16.68 54.92
N ALA A 465 -55.00 15.38 54.74
CA ALA A 465 -55.73 14.54 55.71
C ALA A 465 -56.20 13.17 55.17
N ASN A 466 -55.74 12.14 55.89
CA ASN A 466 -56.47 10.98 56.43
C ASN A 466 -56.76 9.73 55.55
N PRO A 467 -56.36 8.52 56.01
CA PRO A 467 -56.79 7.24 55.46
C PRO A 467 -58.05 6.71 56.18
N LYS A 468 -58.92 6.00 55.45
CA LYS A 468 -59.86 5.03 56.04
C LYS A 468 -60.02 3.79 55.15
N LEU A 469 -59.66 2.65 55.76
CA LEU A 469 -60.18 1.28 55.65
C LEU A 469 -60.76 0.77 54.31
N CYS A 470 -60.19 -0.32 53.79
CA CYS A 470 -60.64 -1.67 54.11
C CYS A 470 -59.52 -2.70 53.91
#